data_AF-A0A821JEC6-F1
#
_entry.id   AF-A0A821JEC6-F1
#
_cell.length_a   1.000
_cell.length_b   1.000
_cell.length_c   1.000
_cell.angle_alpha   90.00
_cell.angle_beta   90.00
_cell.angle_gamma   90.00
#
_symmetry.space_group_name_H-M   'P 1'
#
loop_
_entity.id
_entity.type
_entity.pdbx_description
1 polymer ?
#
loop_
_entity_poly.entity_id
_entity_poly.type
_entity_poly.pdbx_seq_one_letter_code
_entity_poly.pdbx_strand_id
1 'polypeptide(L)'
;MSSNDLIDRKYYSLYIGNLSADIRRKELCQYLEHYSQVDECQLFEANHRRWTCFAFVLMRTPDSINRLMSSRPHYLDNRRLYLKRALPDQCSNKIEHFLTSENVLIQFKDLKNQEIHEPNFNDENIRNYFQTYGHILNLYLLKNNRCVIEYSDYDSVDCIILDSPHYFNSHELQIDKYYSTEQLKQLDRMFTHNHELPSLGAGEDDEQVEQFLHSRRYLNMRIRLLNDSILSVKISNEIKLETIHQGFLLTINRRKELLEQIKELNKQCQILHEKNEAIKENNQNRLHLNSKLEKNYQQQITDQQNKQIEWRQKIESLQEET
;
A
#
# COMPACT_ATOMS: atom_id res chain seq x y z
N MET A 1 35.95 12.18 22.12
CA MET A 1 35.48 11.69 20.81
C MET A 1 34.55 12.75 20.26
N SER A 2 34.75 13.19 19.02
CA SER A 2 33.91 14.26 18.45
C SER A 2 32.51 13.72 18.14
N SER A 3 31.49 14.59 18.11
CA SER A 3 30.13 14.18 17.75
C SER A 3 30.03 13.55 16.35
N ASN A 4 30.94 13.90 15.43
CA ASN A 4 31.00 13.33 14.09
C ASN A 4 31.50 11.88 14.08
N ASP A 5 32.46 11.52 14.94
CA ASP A 5 32.98 10.14 15.03
C ASP A 5 31.90 9.14 15.51
N LEU A 6 30.96 9.62 16.32
CA LEU A 6 29.82 8.84 16.83
C LEU A 6 28.70 8.69 15.79
N ILE A 7 28.46 9.74 14.99
CA ILE A 7 27.49 9.72 13.88
C ILE A 7 27.98 8.78 12.78
N ASP A 8 29.27 8.76 12.51
CA ASP A 8 29.83 7.83 11.54
C ASP A 8 29.65 6.40 12.02
N ARG A 9 30.11 6.05 13.25
CA ARG A 9 30.06 4.66 13.78
C ARG A 9 28.71 3.94 13.64
N LYS A 10 27.57 4.66 13.66
CA LYS A 10 26.25 4.03 13.48
C LYS A 10 26.09 3.35 12.11
N TYR A 11 26.71 3.89 11.06
CA TYR A 11 26.66 3.34 9.70
C TYR A 11 27.63 2.18 9.46
N TYR A 12 28.57 1.98 10.38
CA TYR A 12 29.60 0.94 10.31
C TYR A 12 29.30 -0.24 11.23
N SER A 13 28.23 -0.16 12.03
CA SER A 13 27.94 -1.14 13.07
C SER A 13 26.87 -2.14 12.64
N LEU A 14 27.16 -3.41 12.88
CA LEU A 14 26.35 -4.55 12.48
C LEU A 14 26.10 -5.45 13.68
N TYR A 15 24.85 -5.87 13.85
CA TYR A 15 24.45 -6.92 14.76
C TYR A 15 24.40 -8.27 14.03
N ILE A 16 24.99 -9.29 14.63
CA ILE A 16 25.01 -10.67 14.15
C ILE A 16 24.45 -11.59 15.23
N GLY A 17 23.29 -12.18 14.98
CA GLY A 17 22.64 -13.15 15.84
C GLY A 17 22.69 -14.57 15.29
N ASN A 18 22.24 -15.53 16.12
CA ASN A 18 22.23 -16.97 15.84
C ASN A 18 23.63 -17.58 15.64
N LEU A 19 24.63 -17.08 16.37
CA LEU A 19 25.97 -17.65 16.34
C LEU A 19 26.05 -18.94 17.17
N SER A 20 27.03 -19.78 16.87
CA SER A 20 27.32 -20.97 17.69
C SER A 20 27.78 -20.58 19.09
N ALA A 21 27.53 -21.45 20.08
CA ALA A 21 28.04 -21.23 21.43
C ALA A 21 29.58 -21.26 21.45
N ASP A 22 30.17 -22.06 20.56
CA ASP A 22 31.62 -22.30 20.49
C ASP A 22 32.34 -21.35 19.53
N ILE A 23 31.63 -20.40 18.92
CA ILE A 23 32.21 -19.53 17.88
C ILE A 23 33.29 -18.62 18.46
N ARG A 24 34.44 -18.54 17.78
CA ARG A 24 35.53 -17.67 18.20
C ARG A 24 35.50 -16.37 17.42
N ARG A 25 35.87 -15.26 18.08
CA ARG A 25 36.03 -13.94 17.43
C ARG A 25 36.82 -14.03 16.11
N LYS A 26 37.90 -14.80 16.09
CA LYS A 26 38.77 -14.98 14.91
C LYS A 26 38.03 -15.54 13.71
N GLU A 27 37.17 -16.54 13.91
CA GLU A 27 36.40 -17.18 12.83
C GLU A 27 35.36 -16.21 12.25
N LEU A 28 34.67 -15.48 13.13
CA LEU A 28 33.71 -14.47 12.72
C LEU A 28 34.38 -13.32 11.94
N CYS A 29 35.52 -12.81 12.43
CA CYS A 29 36.29 -11.77 11.74
C CYS A 29 36.78 -12.26 10.37
N GLN A 30 37.37 -13.46 10.30
CA GLN A 30 37.85 -14.04 9.04
C GLN A 30 36.73 -14.16 8.01
N TYR A 31 35.52 -14.55 8.43
CA TYR A 31 34.35 -14.58 7.55
C TYR A 31 34.01 -13.18 7.02
N LEU A 32 33.89 -12.19 7.90
CA LEU A 32 33.49 -10.82 7.54
C LEU A 32 34.55 -10.07 6.72
N GLU A 33 35.83 -10.40 6.92
CA GLU A 33 36.97 -9.83 6.19
C GLU A 33 36.92 -10.09 4.68
N HIS A 34 36.15 -11.09 4.21
CA HIS A 34 35.87 -11.28 2.78
C HIS A 34 35.14 -10.09 2.15
N TYR A 35 34.38 -9.33 2.93
CA TYR A 35 33.60 -8.18 2.47
C TYR A 35 34.32 -6.85 2.72
N SER A 36 34.95 -6.70 3.89
CA SER A 36 35.93 -5.65 4.19
C SER A 36 36.62 -5.91 5.52
N GLN A 37 37.70 -5.18 5.80
CA GLN A 37 38.34 -5.17 7.12
C GLN A 37 37.35 -4.87 8.26
N VAL A 38 37.52 -5.60 9.36
CA VAL A 38 36.80 -5.43 10.62
C VAL A 38 37.65 -4.61 11.57
N ASP A 39 37.11 -3.50 12.09
CA ASP A 39 37.81 -2.61 13.02
C ASP A 39 37.60 -3.04 14.47
N GLU A 40 36.36 -3.40 14.84
CA GLU A 40 36.03 -3.87 16.19
C GLU A 40 35.06 -5.06 16.11
N CYS A 41 35.26 -6.08 16.97
CA CYS A 41 34.35 -7.23 17.07
C CYS A 41 34.12 -7.59 18.54
N GLN A 42 32.90 -7.35 19.02
CA GLN A 42 32.46 -7.65 20.37
C GLN A 42 31.52 -8.86 20.32
N LEU A 43 31.91 -9.94 20.99
CA LEU A 43 31.12 -11.17 21.06
C LEU A 43 30.51 -11.28 22.46
N PHE A 44 29.22 -11.56 22.51
CA PHE A 44 28.44 -11.68 23.73
C PHE A 44 27.95 -13.11 23.87
N GLU A 45 28.38 -13.75 24.95
CA GLU A 45 27.96 -15.08 25.31
C GLU A 45 26.58 -15.04 25.93
N ALA A 46 25.75 -16.01 25.57
CA ALA A 46 24.45 -16.20 26.18
C ALA A 46 24.62 -16.89 27.54
N ASN A 47 24.33 -16.18 28.63
CA ASN A 47 24.51 -16.68 30.00
C ASN A 47 23.67 -17.91 30.38
N HIS A 48 22.76 -18.40 29.52
CA HIS A 48 21.94 -19.57 29.78
C HIS A 48 21.79 -20.44 28.52
N ARG A 49 21.84 -21.77 28.70
CA ARG A 49 21.86 -22.90 27.72
C ARG A 49 20.84 -22.88 26.56
N ARG A 50 20.06 -21.81 26.40
CA ARG A 50 18.94 -21.68 25.46
C ARG A 50 19.08 -20.50 24.49
N TRP A 51 19.91 -19.50 24.79
CA TRP A 51 20.11 -18.35 23.91
C TRP A 51 21.37 -18.57 23.07
N THR A 52 21.32 -18.23 21.78
CA THR A 52 22.50 -18.29 20.89
C THR A 52 23.40 -17.08 21.13
N CYS A 53 24.71 -17.24 20.98
CA CYS A 53 25.65 -16.11 21.03
C CYS A 53 25.27 -15.05 19.98
N PHE A 54 25.60 -13.80 20.26
CA PHE A 54 25.47 -12.69 19.32
C PHE A 54 26.71 -11.82 19.34
N ALA A 55 26.94 -11.07 18.27
CA ALA A 55 28.08 -10.19 18.14
C ALA A 55 27.68 -8.82 17.59
N PHE A 56 28.38 -7.80 18.04
CA PHE A 56 28.40 -6.48 17.42
C PHE A 56 29.74 -6.29 16.72
N VAL A 57 29.68 -5.90 15.45
CA VAL A 57 30.86 -5.75 14.60
C VAL A 57 30.88 -4.36 14.00
N LEU A 58 32.02 -3.69 14.12
CA LEU A 58 32.30 -2.43 13.43
C LEU A 58 33.15 -2.73 12.20
N MET A 59 32.60 -2.47 11.02
CA MET A 59 33.30 -2.62 9.75
C MET A 59 34.07 -1.34 9.39
N ARG A 60 35.09 -1.44 8.56
CA ARG A 60 35.89 -0.27 8.16
C ARG A 60 35.18 0.68 7.18
N THR A 61 34.21 0.18 6.41
CA THR A 61 33.51 0.95 5.37
C THR A 61 32.00 0.71 5.43
N PRO A 62 31.13 1.71 5.25
CA PRO A 62 29.68 1.50 5.32
C PRO A 62 29.17 0.69 4.11
N ASP A 63 29.83 0.81 2.96
CA ASP A 63 29.55 0.03 1.75
C ASP A 63 29.70 -1.48 1.97
N SER A 64 30.58 -1.89 2.88
CA SER A 64 30.74 -3.30 3.23
C SER A 64 29.48 -3.88 3.88
N ILE A 65 28.78 -3.11 4.72
CA ILE A 65 27.52 -3.50 5.34
C ILE A 65 26.44 -3.58 4.27
N ASN A 66 26.38 -2.61 3.35
CA ASN A 66 25.44 -2.67 2.24
C ASN A 66 25.65 -3.95 1.41
N ARG A 67 26.89 -4.28 1.05
CA ARG A 67 27.22 -5.52 0.32
C ARG A 67 26.83 -6.78 1.10
N LEU A 68 27.13 -6.81 2.40
CA LEU A 68 26.80 -7.92 3.28
C LEU A 68 25.28 -8.10 3.41
N MET A 69 24.53 -7.02 3.53
CA MET A 69 23.06 -7.08 3.57
C MET A 69 22.48 -7.53 2.23
N SER A 70 23.03 -7.08 1.09
CA SER A 70 22.58 -7.53 -0.23
C SER A 70 22.91 -9.00 -0.53
N SER A 71 23.95 -9.57 0.10
CA SER A 71 24.36 -10.97 -0.13
C SER A 71 23.76 -11.98 0.86
N ARG A 72 22.74 -11.59 1.62
CA ARG A 72 21.97 -12.53 2.47
C ARG A 72 21.29 -13.62 1.61
N PRO A 73 21.13 -14.86 2.11
CA PRO A 73 21.46 -15.34 3.45
C PRO A 73 22.94 -15.74 3.65
N HIS A 74 23.44 -15.57 4.87
CA HIS A 74 24.80 -15.95 5.27
C HIS A 74 24.81 -17.16 6.18
N TYR A 75 25.85 -17.97 6.08
CA TYR A 75 26.01 -19.19 6.86
C TYR A 75 27.41 -19.27 7.49
N LEU A 76 27.47 -19.63 8.77
CA LEU A 76 28.70 -19.92 9.50
C LEU A 76 28.44 -21.16 10.37
N ASP A 77 29.35 -22.13 10.36
CA ASP A 77 29.18 -23.42 11.04
C ASP A 77 27.85 -24.14 10.74
N ASN A 78 27.43 -24.11 9.47
CA ASN A 78 26.13 -24.62 9.01
C ASN A 78 24.90 -23.99 9.68
N ARG A 79 25.07 -22.86 10.38
CA ARG A 79 23.98 -22.07 10.95
C ARG A 79 23.75 -20.82 10.10
N ARG A 80 22.48 -20.52 9.86
CA ARG A 80 22.08 -19.28 9.18
C ARG A 80 22.26 -18.10 10.13
N LEU A 81 23.08 -17.13 9.74
CA LEU A 81 23.28 -15.91 10.53
C LEU A 81 22.08 -14.96 10.40
N TYR A 82 21.73 -14.30 11.50
CA TYR A 82 20.77 -13.20 11.50
C TYR A 82 21.53 -11.88 11.53
N LEU A 83 21.57 -11.19 10.39
CA LEU A 83 22.26 -9.92 10.25
C LEU A 83 21.26 -8.78 10.36
N LYS A 84 21.56 -7.78 11.17
CA LYS A 84 20.79 -6.53 11.28
C LYS A 84 21.75 -5.36 11.40
N ARG A 85 21.35 -4.17 10.96
CA ARG A 85 22.15 -2.98 11.27
C ARG A 85 22.01 -2.67 12.75
N ALA A 86 23.11 -2.30 13.39
CA ALA A 86 23.07 -1.98 14.81
C ALA A 86 22.41 -0.60 15.00
N LEU A 87 21.29 -0.58 15.73
CA LEU A 87 20.63 0.68 16.08
C LEU A 87 21.37 1.35 17.25
N PRO A 88 21.43 2.69 17.30
CA PRO A 88 22.10 3.41 18.38
C PRO A 88 21.50 3.12 19.76
N ASP A 89 22.34 3.17 20.80
CA ASP A 89 22.01 2.80 22.20
C ASP A 89 20.81 3.54 22.80
N GLN A 90 20.43 4.71 22.28
CA GLN A 90 19.22 5.42 22.71
C GLN A 90 17.94 4.60 22.44
N CYS A 91 18.01 3.63 21.53
CA CYS A 91 16.94 2.68 21.26
C CYS A 91 17.06 1.38 22.09
N SER A 92 18.11 1.17 22.89
CA SER A 92 18.45 -0.10 23.60
C SER A 92 17.29 -0.73 24.40
N ASN A 93 16.42 0.10 24.98
CA ASN A 93 15.25 -0.35 25.73
C ASN A 93 14.00 -0.62 24.87
N LYS A 94 14.11 -0.50 23.55
CA LYS A 94 13.01 -0.74 22.61
C LYS A 94 13.06 -2.18 22.10
N ILE A 95 11.86 -2.75 21.90
CA ILE A 95 11.66 -4.08 21.31
C ILE A 95 12.27 -4.16 19.89
N GLU A 96 12.46 -2.99 19.26
CA GLU A 96 13.07 -2.77 17.94
C GLU A 96 14.45 -3.42 17.72
N HIS A 97 15.21 -3.70 18.79
CA HIS A 97 16.48 -4.43 18.68
C HIS A 97 16.29 -5.92 18.38
N PHE A 98 15.28 -6.53 19.00
CA PHE A 98 15.03 -7.96 18.85
C PHE A 98 14.32 -8.30 17.54
N LEU A 99 13.65 -7.32 16.92
CA LEU A 99 12.74 -7.56 15.81
C LEU A 99 13.22 -6.92 14.51
N THR A 100 13.10 -7.67 13.43
CA THR A 100 13.12 -7.12 12.07
C THR A 100 11.67 -6.76 11.72
N SER A 101 11.48 -5.61 11.09
CA SER A 101 10.20 -5.31 10.45
C SER A 101 10.44 -4.84 9.03
N GLU A 102 9.56 -5.28 8.14
CA GLU A 102 9.45 -4.80 6.76
C GLU A 102 8.55 -3.56 6.68
N ASN A 103 7.85 -3.24 7.77
CA ASN A 103 6.90 -2.13 7.80
C ASN A 103 7.40 -0.97 8.68
N VAL A 104 7.15 0.24 8.19
CA VAL A 104 7.47 1.50 8.86
C VAL A 104 6.22 2.35 8.98
N LEU A 105 6.05 2.96 10.16
CA LEU A 105 5.02 3.96 10.43
C LEU A 105 5.68 5.34 10.46
N ILE A 106 5.17 6.24 9.63
CA ILE A 106 5.63 7.63 9.53
C ILE A 106 4.51 8.55 9.99
N GLN A 107 4.87 9.52 10.84
CA GLN A 107 3.96 10.52 11.38
C GLN A 107 4.68 11.87 11.45
N PHE A 108 3.96 12.97 11.37
CA PHE A 108 4.56 14.29 11.64
C PHE A 108 4.72 14.50 13.15
N LYS A 109 5.89 14.99 13.57
CA LYS A 109 6.22 15.21 14.99
C LYS A 109 5.47 16.41 15.58
N ASP A 110 5.21 17.43 14.76
CA ASP A 110 4.49 18.65 15.13
C ASP A 110 3.00 18.57 14.76
N LEU A 111 2.17 18.12 15.70
CA LEU A 111 0.70 18.19 15.60
C LEU A 111 0.07 19.04 16.71
N LYS A 112 0.88 19.79 17.48
CA LYS A 112 0.37 20.62 18.60
C LYS A 112 -0.07 22.02 18.17
N ASN A 113 0.41 22.52 17.03
CA ASN A 113 0.00 23.83 16.52
C ASN A 113 -1.01 23.62 15.40
N GLN A 114 -2.23 24.07 15.69
CA GLN A 114 -3.37 24.15 14.79
C GLN A 114 -2.98 24.88 13.49
N GLU A 115 -3.59 24.48 12.38
CA GLU A 115 -3.49 25.10 11.04
C GLU A 115 -2.17 24.87 10.25
N ILE A 116 -1.67 23.64 10.24
CA ILE A 116 -0.78 23.24 9.14
C ILE A 116 -1.68 23.05 7.92
N HIS A 117 -1.63 23.99 6.98
CA HIS A 117 -2.04 23.80 5.58
C HIS A 117 -1.59 22.39 5.18
N GLU A 118 -2.53 21.47 4.93
CA GLU A 118 -2.24 20.06 4.70
C GLU A 118 -0.94 19.94 3.89
N PRO A 119 0.18 19.51 4.50
CA PRO A 119 1.39 19.30 3.72
C PRO A 119 0.94 18.32 2.64
N ASN A 120 1.17 18.64 1.37
CA ASN A 120 0.67 17.86 0.23
C ASN A 120 1.25 16.44 0.28
N PHE A 121 0.68 15.62 1.16
CA PHE A 121 1.11 14.31 1.62
C PHE A 121 0.49 13.31 0.66
N ASN A 122 0.87 13.48 -0.60
CA ASN A 122 0.42 12.65 -1.70
C ASN A 122 1.28 11.37 -1.75
N ASP A 123 0.66 10.28 -2.20
CA ASP A 123 1.29 8.97 -2.40
C ASP A 123 2.57 9.10 -3.23
N GLU A 124 2.54 9.89 -4.31
CA GLU A 124 3.67 10.07 -5.22
C GLU A 124 4.89 10.71 -4.54
N ASN A 125 4.70 11.76 -3.75
CA ASN A 125 5.82 12.48 -3.12
C ASN A 125 6.51 11.61 -2.06
N ILE A 126 5.71 10.89 -1.26
CA ILE A 126 6.22 9.98 -0.23
C ILE A 126 6.94 8.82 -0.91
N ARG A 127 6.34 8.22 -1.93
CA ARG A 127 6.95 7.14 -2.69
C ARG A 127 8.28 7.57 -3.30
N ASN A 128 8.34 8.73 -3.95
CA ASN A 128 9.58 9.24 -4.56
C ASN A 128 10.71 9.43 -3.54
N TYR A 129 10.40 9.94 -2.35
CA TYR A 129 11.40 10.11 -1.28
C TYR A 129 11.86 8.76 -0.70
N PHE A 130 10.90 7.93 -0.28
CA PHE A 130 11.18 6.70 0.46
C PHE A 130 11.62 5.51 -0.40
N GLN A 131 11.33 5.54 -1.71
CA GLN A 131 11.80 4.52 -2.64
C GLN A 131 13.34 4.52 -2.81
N THR A 132 14.02 5.61 -2.40
CA THR A 132 15.49 5.67 -2.38
C THR A 132 16.11 4.67 -1.41
N TYR A 133 15.39 4.28 -0.36
CA TYR A 133 15.85 3.34 0.67
C TYR A 133 15.64 1.88 0.30
N GLY A 134 14.66 1.59 -0.55
CA GLY A 134 14.32 0.23 -0.94
C GLY A 134 13.04 0.14 -1.75
N HIS A 135 12.76 -1.06 -2.26
CA HIS A 135 11.55 -1.31 -3.03
C HIS A 135 10.32 -1.33 -2.13
N ILE A 136 9.41 -0.37 -2.36
CA ILE A 136 8.13 -0.25 -1.66
C ILE A 136 7.11 -1.19 -2.29
N LEU A 137 6.62 -2.17 -1.51
CA LEU A 137 5.52 -3.05 -1.88
C LEU A 137 4.19 -2.32 -1.80
N ASN A 138 3.84 -1.82 -0.62
CA ASN A 138 2.58 -1.14 -0.37
C ASN A 138 2.81 0.18 0.37
N LEU A 139 1.95 1.16 0.08
CA LEU A 139 1.90 2.44 0.77
C LEU A 139 0.45 2.70 1.18
N TYR A 140 0.22 2.83 2.48
CA TYR A 140 -1.09 3.08 3.05
C TYR A 140 -1.12 4.47 3.66
N LEU A 141 -1.90 5.37 3.06
CA LEU A 141 -2.18 6.69 3.62
C LEU A 141 -3.27 6.55 4.68
N LEU A 142 -2.99 7.04 5.88
CA LEU A 142 -3.87 7.02 7.04
C LEU A 142 -4.35 8.44 7.36
N LYS A 143 -5.34 8.55 8.23
CA LYS A 143 -5.81 9.85 8.71
C LYS A 143 -4.73 10.52 9.57
N ASN A 144 -4.84 11.85 9.65
CA ASN A 144 -3.92 12.72 10.39
C ASN A 144 -2.48 12.72 9.83
N ASN A 145 -2.33 12.64 8.51
CA ASN A 145 -1.04 12.70 7.82
C ASN A 145 -0.05 11.63 8.31
N ARG A 146 -0.56 10.42 8.57
CA ARG A 146 0.26 9.26 8.89
C ARG A 146 0.32 8.37 7.67
N CYS A 147 1.42 7.67 7.47
CA CYS A 147 1.47 6.60 6.48
C CYS A 147 2.17 5.37 7.02
N VAL A 148 1.80 4.22 6.45
CA VAL A 148 2.50 2.97 6.65
C VAL A 148 3.08 2.54 5.32
N ILE A 149 4.38 2.28 5.32
CA ILE A 149 5.10 1.79 4.15
C ILE A 149 5.54 0.35 4.43
N GLU A 150 5.24 -0.53 3.49
CA GLU A 150 5.68 -1.92 3.48
C GLU A 150 6.78 -2.09 2.44
N TYR A 151 7.96 -2.51 2.88
CA TYR A 151 9.12 -2.76 2.03
C TYR A 151 9.28 -4.24 1.69
N SER A 152 9.98 -4.51 0.60
CA SER A 152 10.36 -5.89 0.24
C SER A 152 11.38 -6.54 1.19
N ASP A 153 12.09 -5.73 1.99
CA ASP A 153 13.15 -6.17 2.87
C ASP A 153 13.27 -5.25 4.10
N TYR A 154 13.53 -5.85 5.25
CA TYR A 154 13.66 -5.15 6.53
C TYR A 154 14.92 -4.27 6.61
N ASP A 155 15.95 -4.53 5.80
CA ASP A 155 17.14 -3.65 5.79
C ASP A 155 16.77 -2.22 5.37
N SER A 156 15.81 -2.07 4.46
CA SER A 156 15.28 -0.76 4.04
C SER A 156 14.73 0.03 5.24
N VAL A 157 14.03 -0.66 6.14
CA VAL A 157 13.45 -0.08 7.36
C VAL A 157 14.54 0.34 8.34
N ASP A 158 15.54 -0.52 8.56
CA ASP A 158 16.67 -0.22 9.44
C ASP A 158 17.48 0.97 8.91
N CYS A 159 17.72 1.05 7.60
CA CYS A 159 18.37 2.19 6.94
C CYS A 159 17.64 3.51 7.19
N ILE A 160 16.31 3.52 7.04
CA ILE A 160 15.50 4.72 7.28
C ILE A 160 15.64 5.17 8.74
N ILE A 161 15.54 4.24 9.69
CA ILE A 161 15.62 4.60 11.11
C ILE A 161 17.02 5.14 11.46
N LEU A 162 18.07 4.62 10.83
CA LEU A 162 19.44 5.10 11.02
C LEU A 162 19.69 6.50 10.43
N ASP A 163 19.00 6.83 9.33
CA ASP A 163 19.10 8.12 8.65
C ASP A 163 18.26 9.24 9.28
N SER A 164 17.50 8.93 10.33
CA SER A 164 16.79 9.92 11.14
C SER A 164 17.71 11.05 11.65
N PRO A 165 17.28 12.32 11.65
CA PRO A 165 15.91 12.81 11.39
C PRO A 165 15.58 13.00 9.90
N HIS A 166 14.34 12.66 9.53
CA HIS A 166 13.80 12.93 8.20
C HIS A 166 12.93 14.18 8.19
N TYR A 167 12.99 14.92 7.09
CA TYR A 167 12.19 16.11 6.87
C TYR A 167 11.38 15.98 5.59
N PHE A 168 10.12 16.39 5.66
CA PHE A 168 9.24 16.48 4.50
C PHE A 168 8.56 17.86 4.50
N ASN A 169 8.78 18.63 3.43
CA ASN A 169 8.31 20.03 3.32
C ASN A 169 8.65 20.87 4.57
N SER A 170 9.89 20.77 5.06
CA SER A 170 10.39 21.46 6.27
C SER A 170 9.78 21.02 7.61
N HIS A 171 8.98 19.94 7.63
CA HIS A 171 8.44 19.36 8.86
C HIS A 171 9.20 18.09 9.23
N GLU A 172 9.54 17.92 10.50
CA GLU A 172 10.21 16.73 11.00
C GLU A 172 9.25 15.53 11.05
N LEU A 173 9.68 14.41 10.49
CA LEU A 173 8.97 13.14 10.54
C LEU A 173 9.44 12.32 11.75
N GLN A 174 8.47 11.79 12.49
CA GLN A 174 8.67 10.69 13.42
C GLN A 174 8.50 9.37 12.68
N ILE A 175 9.53 8.54 12.72
CA ILE A 175 9.56 7.23 12.08
C ILE A 175 9.73 6.16 13.15
N ASP A 176 8.78 5.22 13.19
CA ASP A 176 8.78 4.10 14.11
C ASP A 176 8.62 2.78 13.34
N LYS A 177 9.25 1.70 13.82
CA LYS A 177 9.01 0.36 13.26
C LYS A 177 7.57 -0.04 13.53
N TYR A 178 6.88 -0.52 12.50
CA TYR A 178 5.52 -1.02 12.62
C TYR A 178 5.53 -2.54 12.54
N TYR A 179 4.85 -3.23 13.44
CA TYR A 179 4.79 -4.70 13.41
C TYR A 179 3.37 -5.17 13.07
N SER A 180 3.29 -6.20 12.24
CA SER A 180 2.00 -6.82 11.95
C SER A 180 1.45 -7.52 13.19
N THR A 181 0.13 -7.64 13.26
CA THR A 181 -0.53 -8.34 14.37
C THR A 181 -0.07 -9.79 14.50
N GLU A 182 0.32 -10.43 13.39
CA GLU A 182 0.84 -11.79 13.39
C GLU A 182 2.26 -11.88 13.96
N GLN A 183 3.15 -10.98 13.54
CA GLN A 183 4.50 -10.87 14.10
C GLN A 183 4.45 -10.67 15.62
N LEU A 184 3.61 -9.74 16.09
CA LEU A 184 3.47 -9.47 17.53
C LEU A 184 2.91 -10.67 18.30
N LYS A 185 1.99 -11.44 17.73
CA LYS A 185 1.48 -12.69 18.35
C LYS A 185 2.55 -13.78 18.43
N GLN A 186 3.35 -13.94 17.38
CA GLN A 186 4.45 -14.91 17.38
C GLN A 186 5.46 -14.56 18.48
N LEU A 187 5.76 -13.28 18.65
CA LEU A 187 6.65 -12.80 19.69
C LEU A 187 6.07 -12.98 21.08
N ASP A 188 4.80 -12.66 21.26
CA ASP A 188 4.10 -12.89 22.52
C ASP A 188 4.23 -14.37 22.94
N ARG A 189 4.04 -15.31 22.01
CA ARG A 189 4.25 -16.75 22.26
C ARG A 189 5.69 -17.08 22.64
N MET A 190 6.67 -16.47 21.97
CA MET A 190 8.09 -16.66 22.29
C MET A 190 8.43 -16.16 23.70
N PHE A 191 7.89 -15.02 24.12
CA PHE A 191 8.17 -14.46 25.45
C PHE A 191 7.43 -15.21 26.56
N THR A 192 6.20 -15.68 26.31
CA THR A 192 5.40 -16.43 27.29
C THR A 192 5.91 -17.85 27.55
N HIS A 193 6.47 -18.52 26.53
CA HIS A 193 7.02 -19.88 26.70
C HIS A 193 8.40 -19.92 27.39
N ASN A 194 9.09 -18.79 27.48
CA ASN A 194 10.50 -18.76 27.89
C ASN A 194 10.74 -18.13 29.28
N HIS A 195 9.73 -17.56 29.94
CA HIS A 195 9.90 -16.94 31.25
C HIS A 195 8.76 -17.28 32.22
N GLU A 196 9.02 -18.22 33.14
CA GLU A 196 8.40 -18.18 34.46
C GLU A 196 8.97 -16.96 35.20
N LEU A 197 8.10 -16.11 35.74
CA LEU A 197 8.54 -15.04 36.65
C LEU A 197 9.27 -15.70 37.84
N PRO A 198 10.50 -15.28 38.19
CA PRO A 198 11.18 -15.82 39.36
C PRO A 198 10.29 -15.64 40.59
N SER A 199 10.06 -16.72 41.35
CA SER A 199 9.41 -16.61 42.65
C SER A 199 10.31 -15.76 43.56
N LEU A 200 9.75 -14.79 44.28
CA LEU A 200 10.49 -14.05 45.32
C LEU A 200 10.99 -15.02 46.39
N GLY A 201 12.23 -15.47 46.25
CA GLY A 201 12.96 -16.27 47.23
C GLY A 201 13.85 -15.37 48.08
N ALA A 202 14.17 -15.82 49.29
CA ALA A 202 15.10 -15.15 50.19
C ALA A 202 16.54 -15.25 49.66
N GLY A 203 16.92 -14.38 48.72
CA GLY A 203 18.29 -14.16 48.26
C GLY A 203 18.95 -12.96 48.96
N GLU A 204 20.26 -12.79 48.81
CA GLU A 204 20.99 -11.62 49.32
C GLU A 204 20.51 -10.31 48.66
N ASP A 205 20.72 -9.16 49.30
CA ASP A 205 20.16 -7.86 48.89
C ASP A 205 20.43 -7.52 47.40
N ASP A 206 21.63 -7.84 46.89
CA ASP A 206 22.02 -7.58 45.50
C ASP A 206 21.28 -8.47 44.48
N GLU A 207 21.01 -9.74 44.83
CA GLU A 207 20.22 -10.65 43.97
C GLU A 207 18.75 -10.24 43.93
N GLN A 208 18.20 -9.74 45.04
CA GLN A 208 16.84 -9.21 45.07
C GLN A 208 16.70 -7.95 44.21
N VAL A 209 17.70 -7.05 44.22
CA VAL A 209 17.73 -5.86 43.35
C VAL A 209 17.77 -6.28 41.88
N GLU A 210 18.62 -7.21 41.49
CA GLU A 210 18.67 -7.69 40.10
C GLU A 210 17.39 -8.42 39.68
N GLN A 211 16.78 -9.22 40.55
CA GLN A 211 15.47 -9.85 40.29
C GLN A 211 14.36 -8.80 40.11
N PHE A 212 14.37 -7.73 40.92
CA PHE A 212 13.43 -6.62 40.79
C PHE A 212 13.64 -5.85 39.47
N LEU A 213 14.89 -5.55 39.12
CA LEU A 213 15.25 -4.90 37.86
C LEU A 213 14.86 -5.76 36.66
N HIS A 214 15.07 -7.08 36.73
CA HIS A 214 14.64 -8.04 35.70
C HIS A 214 13.12 -8.02 35.53
N SER A 215 12.38 -8.11 36.63
CA SER A 215 10.91 -8.06 36.64
C SER A 215 10.37 -6.74 36.07
N ARG A 216 11.01 -5.61 36.41
CA ARG A 216 10.67 -4.28 35.88
C ARG A 216 10.95 -4.17 34.38
N ARG A 217 12.09 -4.67 33.89
CA ARG A 217 12.42 -4.73 32.46
C ARG A 217 11.40 -5.57 31.69
N TYR A 218 11.03 -6.73 32.23
CA TYR A 218 10.02 -7.62 31.66
C TYR A 218 8.65 -6.94 31.57
N LEU A 219 8.16 -6.33 32.66
CA LEU A 219 6.87 -5.65 32.67
C LEU A 219 6.84 -4.47 31.68
N ASN A 220 7.91 -3.67 31.63
CA ASN A 220 8.03 -2.57 30.67
C ASN A 220 8.00 -3.07 29.22
N MET A 221 8.71 -4.17 28.93
CA MET A 221 8.67 -4.81 27.61
C MET A 221 7.25 -5.32 27.29
N ARG A 222 6.56 -5.93 28.26
CA ARG A 222 5.19 -6.44 28.10
C ARG A 222 4.17 -5.34 27.82
N ILE A 223 4.23 -4.24 28.56
CA ILE A 223 3.37 -3.07 28.36
C ILE A 223 3.56 -2.51 26.94
N ARG A 224 4.81 -2.43 26.47
CA ARG A 224 5.11 -1.99 25.10
C ARG A 224 4.55 -2.94 24.04
N LEU A 225 4.76 -4.25 24.17
CA LEU A 225 4.19 -5.25 23.26
C LEU A 225 2.66 -5.13 23.14
N LEU A 226 1.98 -4.89 24.27
CA LEU A 226 0.53 -4.67 24.29
C LEU A 226 0.15 -3.37 23.57
N ASN A 227 0.87 -2.27 23.83
CA ASN A 227 0.65 -1.00 23.15
C ASN A 227 0.85 -1.10 21.64
N ASP A 228 1.92 -1.77 21.20
CA ASP A 228 2.21 -2.02 19.79
C ASP A 228 1.13 -2.91 19.15
N SER A 229 0.62 -3.90 19.88
CA SER A 229 -0.46 -4.77 19.42
C SER A 229 -1.77 -3.99 19.24
N ILE A 230 -2.10 -3.11 20.18
CA ILE A 230 -3.26 -2.22 20.09
C ILE A 230 -3.10 -1.28 18.89
N LEU A 231 -1.93 -0.67 18.73
CA LEU A 231 -1.62 0.22 17.60
C LEU A 231 -1.73 -0.53 16.27
N SER A 232 -1.19 -1.74 16.20
CA SER A 232 -1.24 -2.62 15.02
C SER A 232 -2.68 -2.92 14.61
N VAL A 233 -3.54 -3.30 15.56
CA VAL A 233 -4.97 -3.53 15.31
C VAL A 233 -5.68 -2.25 14.85
N LYS A 234 -5.41 -1.11 15.50
CA LYS A 234 -6.01 0.18 15.12
C LYS A 234 -5.68 0.56 13.68
N ILE A 235 -4.39 0.52 13.32
CA ILE A 235 -3.91 0.83 11.97
C ILE A 235 -4.49 -0.16 10.95
N SER A 236 -4.49 -1.46 11.25
CA SER A 236 -5.06 -2.48 10.34
C SER A 236 -6.54 -2.22 10.05
N ASN A 237 -7.32 -1.85 11.07
CA ASN A 237 -8.73 -1.49 10.89
C ASN A 237 -8.90 -0.19 10.11
N GLU A 238 -8.04 0.81 10.33
CA GLU A 238 -8.05 2.06 9.59
C GLU A 238 -7.76 1.83 8.09
N ILE A 239 -6.73 1.03 7.76
CA ILE A 239 -6.42 0.62 6.39
C ILE A 239 -7.62 -0.08 5.75
N LYS A 240 -8.23 -1.05 6.44
CA LYS A 240 -9.41 -1.77 5.93
C LYS A 240 -10.58 -0.83 5.65
N LEU A 241 -10.85 0.10 6.57
CA LEU A 241 -11.92 1.08 6.41
C LEU A 241 -11.66 2.01 5.23
N GLU A 242 -10.42 2.48 5.07
CA GLU A 242 -10.05 3.35 3.96
C GLU A 242 -10.14 2.62 2.61
N THR A 243 -9.66 1.37 2.52
CA THR A 243 -9.81 0.53 1.32
C THR A 243 -11.28 0.31 0.95
N ILE A 244 -12.14 0.06 1.94
CA ILE A 244 -13.59 -0.08 1.72
C ILE A 244 -14.17 1.25 1.22
N HIS A 245 -13.81 2.37 1.84
CA HIS A 245 -14.26 3.70 1.45
C HIS A 245 -13.86 4.05 0.01
N GLN A 246 -12.60 3.80 -0.37
CA GLN A 246 -12.12 3.99 -1.74
C GLN A 246 -12.87 3.09 -2.74
N GLY A 247 -13.15 1.83 -2.38
CA GLY A 247 -13.99 0.93 -3.19
C GLY A 247 -15.42 1.45 -3.40
N PHE A 248 -16.03 2.03 -2.37
CA PHE A 248 -17.34 2.69 -2.48
C PHE A 248 -17.28 3.92 -3.38
N LEU A 249 -16.26 4.78 -3.22
CA LEU A 249 -16.08 5.97 -4.05
C LEU A 249 -15.92 5.61 -5.53
N LEU A 250 -15.10 4.59 -5.85
CA LEU A 250 -14.94 4.06 -7.20
C LEU A 250 -16.27 3.57 -7.77
N THR A 251 -17.06 2.85 -6.96
CA THR A 251 -18.39 2.36 -7.36
C THR A 251 -19.37 3.51 -7.63
N ILE A 252 -19.39 4.54 -6.78
CA ILE A 252 -20.22 5.74 -6.95
C ILE A 252 -19.83 6.48 -8.22
N ASN A 253 -18.54 6.69 -8.44
CA ASN A 253 -18.03 7.38 -9.62
C ASN A 253 -18.37 6.61 -10.90
N ARG A 254 -18.23 5.27 -10.89
CA ARG A 254 -18.64 4.42 -12.01
C ARG A 254 -20.13 4.50 -12.29
N ARG A 255 -20.97 4.54 -11.25
CA ARG A 255 -22.42 4.74 -11.40
C ARG A 255 -22.77 6.11 -11.99
N LYS A 256 -22.08 7.18 -11.56
CA LYS A 256 -22.26 8.52 -12.13
C LYS A 256 -21.91 8.53 -13.62
N GLU A 257 -20.80 7.90 -14.00
CA GLU A 257 -20.38 7.77 -15.39
C GLU A 257 -21.42 7.03 -16.25
N LEU A 258 -21.93 5.89 -15.75
CA LEU A 258 -22.98 5.12 -16.43
C LEU A 258 -24.29 5.91 -16.55
N LEU A 259 -24.68 6.68 -15.53
CA LEU A 259 -25.87 7.53 -15.60
C LEU A 259 -25.72 8.61 -16.68
N GLU A 260 -24.53 9.17 -16.85
CA GLU A 260 -24.27 10.16 -17.88
C GLU A 260 -24.33 9.53 -19.29
N GLN A 261 -23.78 8.33 -19.45
CA GLN A 261 -23.91 7.56 -20.69
C GLN A 261 -25.38 7.21 -21.02
N ILE A 262 -26.18 6.83 -20.02
CA ILE A 262 -27.62 6.55 -20.21
C ILE A 262 -28.38 7.81 -20.64
N LYS A 263 -28.08 8.98 -20.07
CA LYS A 263 -28.70 10.24 -20.49
C LYS A 263 -28.40 10.55 -21.96
N GLU A 264 -27.15 10.37 -22.37
CA GLU A 264 -26.75 10.61 -23.77
C GLU A 264 -27.45 9.65 -24.73
N LEU A 265 -27.51 8.36 -24.38
CA LEU A 265 -28.25 7.36 -25.16
C LEU A 265 -29.75 7.70 -25.25
N ASN A 266 -30.38 8.14 -24.16
CA ASN A 266 -31.78 8.54 -24.17
C ASN A 266 -32.03 9.74 -25.09
N LYS A 267 -31.12 10.71 -25.11
CA LYS A 267 -31.19 11.86 -26.03
C LYS A 267 -31.11 11.41 -27.49
N GLN A 268 -30.22 10.47 -27.81
CA GLN A 268 -30.11 9.89 -29.15
C GLN A 268 -31.38 9.11 -29.53
N CYS A 269 -31.93 8.31 -28.62
CA CYS A 269 -33.19 7.59 -28.83
C CYS A 269 -34.36 8.56 -29.09
N GLN A 270 -34.41 9.70 -28.40
CA GLN A 270 -35.45 10.70 -28.60
C GLN A 270 -35.38 11.34 -30.00
N ILE A 271 -34.17 11.71 -30.44
CA ILE A 271 -33.94 12.23 -31.80
C ILE A 271 -34.34 11.19 -32.86
N LEU A 272 -34.00 9.92 -32.65
CA LEU A 272 -34.40 8.85 -33.56
C LEU A 272 -35.92 8.65 -33.58
N HIS A 273 -36.58 8.77 -32.43
CA HIS A 273 -38.03 8.67 -32.35
C HIS A 273 -38.72 9.78 -33.13
N GLU A 274 -38.27 11.04 -32.99
CA GLU A 274 -38.81 12.19 -33.74
C GLU A 274 -38.64 12.01 -35.24
N LYS A 275 -37.46 11.54 -35.69
CA LYS A 275 -37.22 11.22 -37.11
C LYS A 275 -38.16 10.13 -37.63
N ASN A 276 -38.40 9.09 -36.83
CA ASN A 276 -39.31 8.01 -37.22
C ASN A 276 -40.77 8.48 -37.33
N GLU A 277 -41.23 9.36 -36.42
CA GLU A 277 -42.58 9.94 -36.53
C GLU A 277 -42.72 10.82 -37.78
N ALA A 278 -41.72 11.66 -38.08
CA ALA A 278 -41.71 12.46 -39.31
C ALA A 278 -41.75 11.58 -40.59
N ILE A 279 -41.05 10.44 -40.57
CA ILE A 279 -41.09 9.47 -41.68
C ILE A 279 -42.49 8.85 -41.82
N LYS A 280 -43.15 8.48 -40.71
CA LYS A 280 -44.51 7.93 -40.73
C LYS A 280 -45.51 8.93 -41.33
N GLU A 281 -45.46 10.19 -40.89
CA GLU A 281 -46.34 11.24 -41.40
C GLU A 281 -46.14 11.48 -42.90
N ASN A 282 -44.87 11.55 -43.34
CA ASN A 282 -44.54 11.69 -44.75
C ASN A 282 -45.06 10.50 -45.59
N ASN A 283 -44.93 9.27 -45.08
CA ASN A 283 -45.49 8.08 -45.73
C ASN A 283 -47.02 8.12 -45.83
N GLN A 284 -47.72 8.59 -44.79
CA GLN A 284 -49.18 8.78 -44.83
C GLN A 284 -49.60 9.82 -45.87
N ASN A 285 -48.88 10.95 -45.94
CA ASN A 285 -49.13 11.99 -46.94
C ASN A 285 -48.93 11.47 -48.36
N ARG A 286 -47.88 10.67 -48.60
CA ARG A 286 -47.63 10.01 -49.90
C ARG A 286 -48.75 9.04 -50.26
N LEU A 287 -49.22 8.23 -49.32
CA LEU A 287 -50.36 7.32 -49.53
C LEU A 287 -51.64 8.09 -49.90
N HIS A 288 -51.92 9.19 -49.21
CA HIS A 288 -53.09 10.02 -49.49
C HIS A 288 -53.00 10.69 -50.88
N LEU A 289 -51.82 11.19 -51.26
CA LEU A 289 -51.58 11.78 -52.57
C LEU A 289 -51.74 10.74 -53.69
N ASN A 290 -51.17 9.54 -53.50
CA ASN A 290 -51.31 8.43 -54.45
C ASN A 290 -52.79 8.06 -54.64
N SER A 291 -53.57 7.94 -53.56
CA SER A 291 -55.01 7.65 -53.66
C SER A 291 -55.79 8.74 -54.41
N LYS A 292 -55.45 10.03 -54.23
CA LYS A 292 -56.04 11.13 -55.01
C LYS A 292 -55.69 11.02 -56.49
N LEU A 293 -54.43 10.73 -56.82
CA LEU A 293 -53.99 10.55 -58.19
C LEU A 293 -54.70 9.38 -58.85
N GLU A 294 -54.81 8.24 -58.18
CA GLU A 294 -55.55 7.07 -58.68
C GLU A 294 -57.01 7.40 -58.98
N LYS A 295 -57.72 8.11 -58.08
CA LYS A 295 -59.09 8.55 -58.33
C LYS A 295 -59.18 9.46 -59.56
N ASN A 296 -58.24 10.39 -59.72
CA ASN A 296 -58.22 11.32 -60.84
C ASN A 296 -57.95 10.58 -62.17
N TYR A 297 -57.02 9.64 -62.18
CA TYR A 297 -56.77 8.77 -63.34
C TYR A 297 -57.99 7.92 -63.69
N GLN A 298 -58.66 7.32 -62.71
CA GLN A 298 -59.90 6.55 -62.94
C GLN A 298 -61.03 7.43 -63.50
N GLN A 299 -61.17 8.65 -62.99
CA GLN A 299 -62.14 9.61 -63.52
C GLN A 299 -61.86 9.93 -64.98
N GLN A 300 -60.59 10.22 -65.33
CA GLN A 300 -60.20 10.48 -66.72
C GLN A 300 -60.46 9.30 -67.65
N ILE A 301 -60.20 8.07 -67.21
CA ILE A 301 -60.51 6.86 -67.98
C ILE A 301 -62.01 6.76 -68.22
N THR A 302 -62.82 6.96 -67.17
CA THR A 302 -64.30 6.94 -67.28
C THR A 302 -64.81 8.01 -68.23
N ASP A 303 -64.28 9.24 -68.14
CA ASP A 303 -64.66 10.34 -69.02
C ASP A 303 -64.28 10.06 -70.48
N GLN A 304 -63.12 9.44 -70.72
CA GLN A 304 -62.72 9.01 -72.05
C GLN A 304 -63.63 7.90 -72.61
N GLN A 305 -64.00 6.92 -71.77
CA GLN A 305 -64.94 5.87 -72.15
C GLN A 305 -66.32 6.44 -72.49
N ASN A 306 -66.84 7.36 -71.66
CA ASN A 306 -68.11 8.05 -71.91
C ASN A 306 -68.08 8.84 -73.21
N LYS A 307 -67.01 9.59 -73.47
CA LYS A 307 -66.83 10.25 -74.78
C LYS A 307 -66.81 9.24 -75.92
N GLN A 308 -66.09 8.13 -75.79
CA GLN A 308 -66.11 7.10 -76.85
C GLN A 308 -67.52 6.53 -77.08
N ILE A 309 -68.31 6.34 -76.03
CA ILE A 309 -69.71 5.90 -76.12
C ILE A 309 -70.56 6.95 -76.86
N GLU A 310 -70.47 8.24 -76.48
CA GLU A 310 -71.18 9.32 -77.16
C GLU A 310 -70.80 9.41 -78.64
N TRP A 311 -69.52 9.29 -78.97
CA TRP A 311 -69.04 9.29 -80.34
C TRP A 311 -69.59 8.10 -81.13
N ARG A 312 -69.66 6.91 -80.54
CA ARG A 312 -70.29 5.73 -81.17
C ARG A 312 -71.77 5.96 -81.44
N GLN A 313 -72.52 6.45 -80.46
CA GLN A 313 -73.95 6.76 -80.61
C GLN A 313 -74.19 7.79 -81.73
N LYS A 314 -73.32 8.81 -81.82
CA LYS A 314 -73.41 9.85 -82.85
C LYS A 314 -73.07 9.34 -84.26
N ILE A 315 -72.15 8.37 -84.36
CA ILE A 315 -71.86 7.68 -85.62
C ILE A 315 -73.05 6.82 -86.04
N GLU A 316 -73.65 6.06 -85.10
CA GLU A 316 -74.85 5.25 -85.36
C GLU A 316 -76.02 6.12 -85.85
N SER A 317 -76.29 7.27 -85.22
CA SER A 317 -77.36 8.18 -85.67
C SER A 317 -77.11 8.77 -87.06
N LEU A 318 -75.84 9.00 -87.44
CA LEU A 318 -75.49 9.51 -88.78
C LEU A 318 -75.58 8.43 -89.86
N GLN A 319 -75.50 7.14 -89.49
CA GLN A 319 -75.70 6.02 -90.41
C GLN A 319 -77.18 5.71 -90.67
N GLU A 320 -78.09 6.14 -89.78
CA GLU A 320 -79.54 6.01 -89.98
C GLU A 320 -80.17 7.11 -90.87
N GLU A 321 -79.46 8.22 -91.11
CA GLU A 321 -79.91 9.35 -91.95
C GLU A 321 -79.43 9.28 -93.42
N THR A 322 -78.63 8.28 -93.79
CA THR A 322 -78.19 7.98 -95.18
C THR A 322 -78.82 6.71 -95.69
#